data_AF-A0A970YZ77-F1
#
_entry.id   AF-A0A970YZ77-F1
#
_cell.length_a   1.000
_cell.length_b   1.000
_cell.length_c   1.000
_cell.angle_alpha   90.00
_cell.angle_beta   90.00
_cell.angle_gamma   90.00
#
_symmetry.space_group_name_H-M   'P 1'
#
loop_
_entity.id
_entity.type
_entity.pdbx_description
1 polymer ?
#
loop_
_entity_poly.entity_id
_entity_poly.type
_entity_poly.pdbx_seq_one_letter_code
_entity_poly.pdbx_strand_id
1 'polypeptide(L)'
;MNAQKEIDKCKSVISKAFSKNVIVAEHGSSSESELGANSIFHAHIHIIPIQNPIDVFNLYYEQGGKPLVYKEFSSITNHKNSSYLYLSLEDGKHLIWTNSEKFSRQFVRKVCAEIYQLPEYYNWKKYPFSENIDRSVTKLKPYCELDAVL
;
A
#
# COMPACT_ATOMS: atom_id res chain seq x y z
N MET A 1 1.98 -3.68 -20.33
CA MET A 1 2.69 -4.04 -19.09
C MET A 1 1.68 -4.58 -18.10
N ASN A 2 1.87 -5.77 -17.54
CA ASN A 2 0.92 -6.36 -16.58
C ASN A 2 1.25 -5.82 -15.18
N ALA A 3 0.45 -4.89 -14.66
CA ALA A 3 0.70 -4.24 -13.36
C ALA A 3 0.86 -5.24 -12.21
N GLN A 4 0.14 -6.36 -12.24
CA GLN A 4 0.28 -7.43 -11.25
C GLN A 4 1.71 -7.98 -11.22
N LYS A 5 2.30 -8.25 -12.39
CA LYS A 5 3.66 -8.79 -12.50
C LYS A 5 4.71 -7.85 -11.90
N GLU A 6 4.56 -6.55 -12.12
CA GLU A 6 5.47 -5.54 -11.54
C GLU A 6 5.30 -5.43 -10.03
N ILE A 7 4.06 -5.50 -9.53
CA ILE A 7 3.78 -5.56 -8.09
C ILE A 7 4.44 -6.80 -7.47
N ASP A 8 4.30 -7.98 -8.09
CA ASP A 8 4.88 -9.23 -7.59
C ASP A 8 6.41 -9.18 -7.57
N LYS A 9 7.03 -8.60 -8.61
CA LYS A 9 8.47 -8.36 -8.63
C LYS A 9 8.90 -7.47 -7.47
N CYS A 10 8.25 -6.33 -7.28
CA CYS A 10 8.55 -5.40 -6.19
C CYS A 10 8.34 -6.05 -4.81
N LYS A 11 7.27 -6.84 -4.62
CA LYS A 11 7.02 -7.58 -3.38
C LYS A 11 8.16 -8.56 -3.08
N SER A 12 8.62 -9.31 -4.07
CA SER A 12 9.74 -10.25 -3.94
C SER A 12 11.02 -9.54 -3.51
N VAL A 13 11.39 -8.45 -4.20
CA VAL A 13 12.56 -7.62 -3.88
C VAL A 13 12.49 -7.08 -2.45
N ILE A 14 11.37 -6.45 -2.09
CA ILE A 14 11.18 -5.83 -0.77
C ILE A 14 11.16 -6.90 0.33
N SER A 15 10.48 -8.02 0.11
CA SER A 15 10.42 -9.13 1.07
C SER A 15 11.83 -9.66 1.38
N LYS A 16 12.63 -9.93 0.34
CA LYS A 16 14.03 -10.38 0.49
C LYS A 16 14.89 -9.35 1.20
N ALA A 17 14.82 -8.09 0.78
CA ALA A 17 15.65 -7.02 1.33
C ALA A 17 15.38 -6.76 2.82
N PHE A 18 14.11 -6.78 3.23
CA PHE A 18 13.71 -6.48 4.60
C PHE A 18 13.49 -7.70 5.47
N SER A 19 13.54 -8.92 4.89
CA SER A 19 13.23 -10.19 5.56
C SER A 19 11.88 -10.14 6.28
N LYS A 20 10.87 -9.62 5.60
CA LYS A 20 9.54 -9.33 6.14
C LYS A 20 8.45 -9.74 5.16
N ASN A 21 7.26 -9.99 5.68
CA ASN A 21 6.06 -10.09 4.85
C ASN A 21 5.79 -8.74 4.16
N VAL A 22 5.03 -8.76 3.07
CA VAL A 22 4.75 -7.55 2.30
C VAL A 22 3.26 -7.44 2.01
N ILE A 23 2.70 -6.28 2.35
CA ILE A 23 1.34 -5.90 1.95
C ILE A 23 1.38 -4.97 0.74
N VAL A 24 0.27 -4.93 0.02
CA VAL A 24 0.01 -3.94 -1.02
C VAL A 24 -1.21 -3.13 -0.62
N ALA A 25 -1.15 -1.81 -0.72
CA ALA A 25 -2.26 -0.95 -0.36
C ALA A 25 -2.37 0.24 -1.29
N GLU A 26 -3.59 0.75 -1.46
CA GLU A 26 -3.87 1.98 -2.19
C GLU A 26 -5.07 2.69 -1.57
N HIS A 27 -5.05 4.01 -1.67
CA HIS A 27 -6.23 4.84 -1.47
C HIS A 27 -6.55 5.48 -2.81
N GLY A 28 -7.49 4.87 -3.54
CA GLY A 28 -7.96 5.37 -4.83
C GLY A 28 -8.97 6.48 -4.61
N SER A 29 -8.83 7.59 -5.33
CA SER A 29 -9.76 8.72 -5.29
C SER A 29 -10.30 8.98 -6.69
N SER A 30 -11.62 9.18 -6.80
CA SER A 30 -12.28 9.40 -8.10
C SER A 30 -12.63 10.85 -8.39
N SER A 31 -12.36 11.79 -7.47
CA SER A 31 -12.84 13.16 -7.59
C SER A 31 -11.70 14.18 -7.62
N GLU A 32 -11.75 15.10 -8.60
CA GLU A 32 -10.94 16.33 -8.59
C GLU A 32 -11.15 17.17 -7.31
N SER A 33 -12.26 16.96 -6.60
CA SER A 33 -12.68 17.70 -5.40
C SER A 33 -12.13 17.17 -4.07
N GLU A 34 -11.58 15.95 -4.01
CA GLU A 34 -10.83 15.48 -2.84
C GLU A 34 -9.42 16.07 -2.87
N LEU A 35 -9.29 17.32 -2.39
CA LEU A 35 -8.06 18.12 -2.36
C LEU A 35 -6.87 17.41 -1.69
N GLY A 36 -6.22 16.50 -2.42
CA GLY A 36 -4.93 15.85 -2.14
C GLY A 36 -4.97 14.37 -1.72
N ALA A 37 -5.97 13.60 -2.14
CA ALA A 37 -5.69 12.24 -2.62
C ALA A 37 -5.27 12.25 -4.10
N ASN A 38 -5.52 13.37 -4.80
CA ASN A 38 -5.10 13.62 -6.17
C ASN A 38 -3.61 13.95 -6.28
N SER A 39 -2.76 12.94 -6.51
CA SER A 39 -1.79 13.13 -7.58
C SER A 39 -2.52 12.85 -8.88
N ILE A 40 -3.18 13.91 -9.37
CA ILE A 40 -3.70 14.04 -10.73
C ILE A 40 -2.89 13.17 -11.71
N PHE A 41 -3.59 12.21 -12.35
CA PHE A 41 -3.16 11.30 -13.44
C PHE A 41 -2.60 9.90 -13.13
N HIS A 42 -2.25 9.53 -11.89
CA HIS A 42 -1.61 8.22 -11.66
C HIS A 42 -2.12 7.49 -10.42
N ALA A 43 -2.36 6.19 -10.55
CA ALA A 43 -2.57 5.29 -9.43
C ALA A 43 -1.27 5.16 -8.61
N HIS A 44 -1.38 5.28 -7.30
CA HIS A 44 -0.24 5.13 -6.38
C HIS A 44 -0.45 3.90 -5.51
N ILE A 45 0.30 2.85 -5.84
CA ILE A 45 0.35 1.62 -5.08
C ILE A 45 1.47 1.69 -4.05
N HIS A 46 1.14 1.47 -2.78
CA HIS A 46 2.11 1.24 -1.72
C HIS A 46 2.45 -0.24 -1.62
N ILE A 47 3.73 -0.56 -1.50
CA ILE A 47 4.24 -1.90 -1.22
C ILE A 47 5.06 -1.81 0.06
N ILE A 48 4.60 -2.45 1.14
CA ILE A 48 5.06 -2.14 2.50
C ILE A 48 5.54 -3.42 3.20
N PRO A 49 6.82 -3.49 3.62
CA PRO A 49 7.29 -4.58 4.45
C PRO A 49 6.70 -4.46 5.87
N ILE A 50 6.05 -5.52 6.34
CA ILE A 50 5.39 -5.60 7.64
C ILE A 50 5.75 -6.92 8.33
N GLN A 51 5.76 -6.94 9.66
CA GLN A 51 6.00 -8.18 10.39
C GLN A 51 4.81 -9.13 10.24
N ASN A 52 3.62 -8.64 10.56
CA ASN A 52 2.41 -9.43 10.62
C ASN A 52 1.28 -8.74 9.83
N PRO A 53 0.98 -9.19 8.60
CA PRO A 53 -0.05 -8.58 7.76
C PRO A 53 -1.45 -8.56 8.40
N ILE A 54 -1.80 -9.55 9.23
CA ILE A 54 -3.15 -9.63 9.81
C ILE A 54 -3.49 -8.43 10.71
N ASP A 55 -2.49 -7.82 11.35
CA ASP A 55 -2.69 -6.65 12.21
C ASP A 55 -3.16 -5.45 11.38
N VAL A 56 -2.67 -5.34 10.14
CA VAL A 56 -3.13 -4.33 9.17
C VAL A 56 -4.57 -4.60 8.78
N PHE A 57 -4.91 -5.86 8.49
CA PHE A 57 -6.30 -6.23 8.15
C PHE A 57 -7.27 -5.87 9.27
N ASN A 58 -6.93 -6.17 10.53
CA ASN A 58 -7.79 -5.92 11.67
C ASN A 58 -8.12 -4.43 11.80
N LEU A 59 -7.13 -3.54 11.64
CA LEU A 59 -7.35 -2.09 11.70
C LEU A 59 -8.18 -1.56 10.50
N TYR A 60 -8.00 -2.12 9.31
CA TYR A 60 -8.87 -1.81 8.17
C TYR A 60 -10.31 -2.29 8.39
N TYR A 61 -10.48 -3.49 8.94
CA TYR A 61 -11.78 -4.08 9.23
C TYR A 61 -12.52 -3.32 10.32
N GLU A 62 -11.82 -2.91 11.38
CA GLU A 62 -12.40 -2.08 12.44
C GLU A 62 -12.91 -0.74 11.89
N GLN A 63 -12.14 -0.10 11.00
CA GLN A 63 -12.50 1.20 10.43
C GLN A 63 -13.61 1.11 9.37
N GLY A 64 -13.54 0.13 8.47
CA GLY A 64 -14.37 0.05 7.27
C GLY A 64 -15.43 -1.06 7.28
N GLY A 65 -15.35 -2.01 8.21
CA GLY A 65 -16.16 -3.23 8.23
C GLY A 65 -15.70 -4.27 7.20
N LYS A 66 -16.62 -5.10 6.72
CA LYS A 66 -16.34 -6.19 5.78
C LYS A 66 -15.99 -5.66 4.37
N PRO A 67 -14.84 -6.05 3.79
CA PRO A 67 -14.49 -5.67 2.42
C PRO A 67 -15.20 -6.53 1.36
N LEU A 68 -15.22 -6.02 0.14
CA LEU A 68 -15.36 -6.81 -1.07
C LEU A 68 -14.06 -7.61 -1.32
N VAL A 69 -14.17 -8.82 -1.86
CA VAL A 69 -13.03 -9.70 -2.10
C VAL A 69 -12.97 -10.09 -3.57
N TYR A 70 -11.81 -9.87 -4.18
CA TYR A 70 -11.52 -10.24 -5.57
C TYR A 70 -10.28 -11.15 -5.64
N LYS A 71 -10.24 -11.99 -6.68
CA LYS A 71 -9.09 -12.88 -6.97
C LYS A 71 -8.02 -12.23 -7.83
N GLU A 72 -8.44 -11.33 -8.72
CA GLU A 72 -7.57 -10.69 -9.70
C GLU A 72 -7.42 -9.21 -9.39
N PHE A 73 -6.19 -8.69 -9.41
CA PHE A 73 -5.91 -7.27 -9.18
C PHE A 73 -6.59 -6.35 -10.18
N SER A 74 -6.75 -6.80 -11.44
CA SER A 74 -7.46 -6.03 -12.47
C SER A 74 -8.90 -5.66 -12.07
N SER A 75 -9.51 -6.40 -11.14
CA SER A 75 -10.84 -6.12 -10.59
C SER A 75 -10.94 -4.75 -9.89
N ILE A 76 -9.81 -4.15 -9.49
CA ILE A 76 -9.77 -2.79 -8.94
C ILE A 76 -10.35 -1.75 -9.91
N THR A 77 -10.25 -2.00 -11.22
CA THR A 77 -10.78 -1.12 -12.27
C THR A 77 -12.30 -1.02 -12.26
N ASN A 78 -13.00 -1.95 -11.61
CA ASN A 78 -14.44 -1.87 -11.38
C ASN A 78 -14.81 -0.65 -10.50
N HIS A 79 -13.85 -0.14 -9.74
CA HIS A 79 -14.02 0.99 -8.81
C HIS A 79 -13.41 2.28 -9.34
N LYS A 80 -13.00 2.35 -10.62
CA LYS A 80 -12.31 3.50 -11.22
C LYS A 80 -13.07 4.84 -11.14
N ASN A 81 -14.39 4.80 -10.98
CA ASN A 81 -15.27 5.97 -10.92
C ASN A 81 -15.69 6.32 -9.48
N SER A 82 -15.16 5.64 -8.47
CA SER A 82 -15.48 5.83 -7.05
C SER A 82 -14.20 5.86 -6.20
N SER A 83 -14.19 6.61 -5.11
CA SER A 83 -13.10 6.54 -4.12
C SER A 83 -13.15 5.19 -3.38
N TYR A 84 -12.01 4.55 -3.16
CA TYR A 84 -11.91 3.22 -2.55
C TYR A 84 -10.61 3.05 -1.75
N LEU A 85 -10.61 2.10 -0.82
CA LEU A 85 -9.41 1.60 -0.16
C LEU A 85 -9.12 0.18 -0.63
N TYR A 86 -7.88 -0.07 -1.01
CA TYR A 86 -7.38 -1.37 -1.45
C TYR A 86 -6.35 -1.91 -0.46
N LEU A 87 -6.46 -3.21 -0.14
CA LEU A 87 -5.46 -3.95 0.63
C LEU A 87 -5.30 -5.37 0.05
N SER A 88 -4.06 -5.82 -0.07
CA SER A 88 -3.72 -7.21 -0.33
C SER A 88 -2.64 -7.65 0.65
N LEU A 89 -2.93 -8.72 1.38
CA LEU A 89 -2.07 -9.31 2.40
C LEU A 89 -1.20 -10.44 1.83
N GLU A 90 -1.70 -11.06 0.77
CA GLU A 90 -1.21 -12.28 0.14
C GLU A 90 -1.60 -12.28 -1.34
N ASP A 91 -0.91 -13.06 -2.16
CA ASP A 91 -1.16 -13.14 -3.60
C ASP A 91 -2.56 -13.68 -3.91
N GLY A 92 -3.19 -13.16 -4.97
CA GLY A 92 -4.50 -13.63 -5.43
C GLY A 92 -5.68 -13.27 -4.50
N LYS A 93 -5.47 -12.37 -3.53
CA LYS A 93 -6.53 -11.87 -2.65
C LYS A 93 -6.47 -10.36 -2.51
N HIS A 94 -7.50 -9.72 -3.05
CA HIS A 94 -7.63 -8.28 -3.16
C HIS A 94 -8.87 -7.81 -2.41
N LEU A 95 -8.66 -7.04 -1.35
CA LEU A 95 -9.70 -6.53 -0.48
C LEU A 95 -10.00 -5.08 -0.85
N ILE A 96 -11.27 -4.75 -1.05
CA ILE A 96 -11.71 -3.41 -1.42
C ILE A 96 -12.79 -2.92 -0.46
N TRP A 97 -12.62 -1.70 0.03
CA TRP A 97 -13.65 -0.94 0.74
C TRP A 97 -14.12 0.22 -0.13
N THR A 98 -15.43 0.28 -0.39
CA THR A 98 -16.06 1.35 -1.19
C THR A 98 -16.59 2.50 -0.34
N ASN A 99 -16.51 2.38 0.98
CA ASN A 99 -16.86 3.41 1.97
C ASN A 99 -15.61 4.21 2.38
N SER A 100 -14.90 4.73 1.38
CA SER A 100 -13.62 5.44 1.54
C SER A 100 -13.69 6.65 2.47
N GLU A 101 -14.87 7.26 2.61
CA GLU A 101 -15.13 8.38 3.52
C GLU A 101 -14.90 8.05 5.00
N LYS A 102 -14.96 6.77 5.38
CA LYS A 102 -14.61 6.32 6.74
C LYS A 102 -13.11 6.33 7.01
N PHE A 103 -12.29 6.38 5.97
CA PHE A 103 -10.86 6.28 6.09
C PHE A 103 -10.23 7.66 5.95
N SER A 104 -9.49 8.06 6.98
CA SER A 104 -8.70 9.28 6.88
C SER A 104 -7.59 9.16 5.82
N ARG A 105 -7.11 10.29 5.32
CA ARG A 105 -5.99 10.30 4.36
C ARG A 105 -4.74 9.71 4.97
N GLN A 106 -3.91 9.12 4.10
CA GLN A 106 -2.71 8.38 4.51
C GLN A 106 -3.02 7.23 5.49
N PHE A 107 -4.22 6.64 5.43
CA PHE A 107 -4.66 5.62 6.40
C PHE A 107 -3.67 4.47 6.56
N VAL A 108 -3.16 3.92 5.45
CA VAL A 108 -2.16 2.84 5.52
C VAL A 108 -0.92 3.24 6.32
N ARG A 109 -0.50 4.50 6.22
CA ARG A 109 0.66 5.01 6.97
C ARG A 109 0.33 5.16 8.46
N LYS A 110 -0.90 5.55 8.80
CA LYS A 110 -1.38 5.54 10.20
C LYS A 110 -1.38 4.14 10.78
N VAL A 111 -1.92 3.18 10.04
CA VAL A 111 -1.96 1.77 10.44
C VAL A 111 -0.55 1.22 10.68
N CYS A 112 0.38 1.45 9.74
CA CYS A 112 1.75 1.01 9.93
C CYS A 112 2.43 1.72 11.11
N ALA A 113 2.21 3.02 11.28
CA ALA A 113 2.76 3.78 12.40
C ALA A 113 2.23 3.25 13.75
N GLU A 114 0.95 2.92 13.85
CA GLU A 114 0.32 2.32 15.03
C GLU A 114 0.95 0.96 15.38
N ILE A 115 1.04 0.06 14.39
CA ILE A 115 1.64 -1.28 14.57
C ILE A 115 3.09 -1.18 15.04
N TYR A 116 3.83 -0.17 14.58
CA TYR A 116 5.21 0.08 14.99
C TYR A 116 5.36 0.98 16.21
N GLN A 117 4.27 1.33 16.91
CA GLN A 117 4.27 2.17 18.11
C GLN A 117 4.90 3.55 17.89
N LEU A 118 4.64 4.12 16.71
CA LEU A 118 5.15 5.42 16.25
C LEU A 118 4.00 6.31 15.70
N PRO A 119 2.84 6.40 16.38
CA PRO A 119 1.61 6.96 15.81
C PRO A 119 1.72 8.42 15.39
N GLU A 120 2.62 9.22 15.97
CA GLU A 120 2.83 10.62 15.59
C GLU A 120 3.50 10.80 14.22
N TYR A 121 4.17 9.76 13.70
CA TYR A 121 5.06 9.85 12.54
C TYR A 121 4.42 9.48 11.20
N TYR A 122 3.11 9.18 11.18
CA TYR A 122 2.42 8.75 9.96
C TYR A 122 2.34 9.81 8.85
N ASN A 123 2.48 11.10 9.17
CA ASN A 123 2.23 12.20 8.24
C ASN A 123 3.52 12.59 7.50
N TRP A 124 3.65 12.26 6.21
CA TRP A 124 4.91 12.47 5.46
C TRP A 124 5.19 13.94 5.24
N LYS A 125 4.15 14.76 5.14
CA LYS A 125 4.32 16.21 4.95
C LYS A 125 4.94 16.84 6.19
N LYS A 126 4.65 16.29 7.38
CA LYS A 126 5.25 16.74 8.64
C LYS A 126 6.60 16.06 8.92
N TYR A 127 6.73 14.78 8.57
CA TYR A 127 7.91 13.96 8.79
C TYR A 127 8.32 13.28 7.47
N PRO A 128 9.13 13.95 6.63
CA PRO A 128 9.49 13.44 5.31
C PRO A 128 10.48 12.27 5.34
N PHE A 129 11.24 12.13 6.43
CA PHE A 129 12.20 11.04 6.65
C PHE A 129 13.20 10.82 5.50
N SER A 130 13.76 11.90 4.94
CA SER A 130 14.69 11.84 3.81
C SER A 130 15.85 10.87 4.02
N GLU A 131 16.46 10.85 5.21
CA GLU A 131 17.52 9.89 5.53
C GLU A 131 17.05 8.43 5.49
N ASN A 132 15.82 8.13 5.94
CA ASN A 132 15.27 6.78 5.89
C ASN A 132 14.93 6.37 4.45
N ILE A 133 14.58 7.32 3.59
CA ILE A 133 14.41 7.08 2.15
C ILE A 133 15.76 6.63 1.57
N ASP A 134 16.84 7.38 1.82
CA ASP A 134 18.18 7.04 1.32
C ASP A 134 18.67 5.69 1.83
N ARG A 135 18.45 5.40 3.11
CA ARG A 135 18.77 4.09 3.71
C ARG A 135 17.97 2.96 3.06
N SER A 136 16.68 3.18 2.82
CA SER A 136 15.79 2.20 2.17
C SER A 136 16.23 1.93 0.73
N VAL A 137 16.53 2.98 -0.05
CA VAL A 137 17.01 2.87 -1.44
C VAL A 137 18.34 2.12 -1.49
N THR A 138 19.29 2.50 -0.63
CA THR A 138 20.61 1.84 -0.53
C THR A 138 20.46 0.35 -0.20
N LYS A 139 19.55 0.00 0.72
CA LYS A 139 19.27 -1.38 1.11
C LYS A 139 18.61 -2.20 -0.01
N LEU A 140 17.75 -1.57 -0.81
CA LEU A 140 17.04 -2.25 -1.91
C LEU A 140 17.92 -2.47 -3.15
N LYS A 141 18.87 -1.56 -3.41
CA LYS A 141 19.66 -1.54 -4.65
C LYS A 141 20.28 -2.89 -5.04
N PRO A 142 20.95 -3.65 -4.14
CA PRO A 142 21.52 -4.95 -4.51
C PRO A 142 20.48 -5.98 -4.96
N TYR A 143 19.27 -5.92 -4.41
CA TYR A 143 18.19 -6.87 -4.73
C TYR A 143 17.52 -6.53 -6.07
N CYS A 144 17.49 -5.25 -6.45
CA CYS A 144 17.02 -4.82 -7.76
C CYS A 144 17.99 -5.23 -8.88
N GLU A 145 19.30 -5.19 -8.61
CA GLU A 145 20.36 -5.56 -9.57
C GLU A 145 20.43 -7.09 -9.77
N LEU A 146 20.23 -7.88 -8.71
CA LEU A 146 20.13 -9.34 -8.81
C LEU A 146 18.96 -9.80 -9.70
N ASP A 147 17.85 -9.07 -9.67
CA ASP A 147 16.65 -9.30 -10.48
C ASP A 147 16.78 -8.80 -11.94
N ALA A 148 17.93 -8.20 -12.33
CA ALA A 148 18.24 -7.78 -13.69
C ALA A 148 19.19 -8.74 -14.44
N VAL A 149 19.76 -9.72 -13.73
CA VAL A 149 20.73 -10.69 -14.25
C VAL A 149 20.09 -12.09 -14.45
N LEU A 150 18.85 -12.27 -13.98
CA LEU A 150 18.02 -13.47 -14.18
C LEU A 150 16.91 -13.19 -15.19
#